data_AF-A0A7V9CYS7-F1
#
_entry.id   AF-A0A7V9CYS7-F1
#
_cell.length_a   1.000
_cell.length_b   1.000
_cell.length_c   1.000
_cell.angle_alpha   90.00
_cell.angle_beta   90.00
_cell.angle_gamma   90.00
#
_symmetry.space_group_name_H-M   'P 1'
#
loop_
_entity.id
_entity.type
_entity.pdbx_description
1 polymer ?
#
loop_
_entity_poly.entity_id
_entity_poly.type
_entity_poly.pdbx_seq_one_letter_code
_entity_poly.pdbx_strand_id
1 'polypeptide(L)'
;MAASLAAAALAAPSQAASLRVVVVPGLEPGDLAALAERGAVGLLVPDAGPETSAGRARAALERGAVRNSLLGEISGDEPLIEVETANAVPQGRAIVLALPRGERQPNDRRYAIAVLGGGYRGLLTSPSTRIPGLVSIVDVAPTSLGRGDALGSTASADPLAALRELDERIEANRDAKLVVLLLSLALIVALAVFLPSAVLPAFALVLLANLALGAAGSTAVWVDALGVVLAAGAGILLSRAGALVQGLLQVGVLAAYLVATALDERWVALSPLGPTQNARFYGLSNLLATWLLVPALAGAVLLGRKLGAWAFCTVAALAVVVVGGSSFGADGGGAVVLLVSFVVLAALHYGFDRRLAVGAAVVLGALAVALVAGGSSHVTDALSDGPAGLVEDLWRRARLSFERATGGPVALLVFGGVAALAAAALRERRPLLLALLAAIGVSLLVNDSPNDVVLGGLAGYLVLSSAPGLARPATGRAGRAPRERRARTAPASGS
;
A
#
# COMPACT_ATOMS: atom_id res chain seq x y z
N MET A 1 26.93 -14.48 -45.73
CA MET A 1 27.10 -15.35 -44.56
C MET A 1 28.50 -15.14 -43.99
N ALA A 2 28.64 -14.32 -42.94
CA ALA A 2 29.80 -14.29 -42.06
C ALA A 2 29.37 -13.57 -40.77
N ALA A 3 29.38 -14.30 -39.66
CA ALA A 3 28.90 -13.88 -38.36
C ALA A 3 29.88 -12.91 -37.69
N SER A 4 29.38 -11.79 -37.16
CA SER A 4 30.12 -10.94 -36.22
C SER A 4 29.71 -11.35 -34.80
N LEU A 5 30.65 -11.97 -34.08
CA LEU A 5 30.55 -12.34 -32.68
C LEU A 5 30.65 -11.08 -31.81
N ALA A 6 29.55 -10.73 -31.13
CA ALA A 6 29.53 -9.76 -30.05
C ALA A 6 30.19 -10.36 -28.81
N ALA A 7 31.28 -9.74 -28.34
CA ALA A 7 31.85 -10.02 -27.04
C ALA A 7 30.98 -9.40 -25.95
N ALA A 8 30.01 -10.15 -25.44
CA ALA A 8 29.34 -9.82 -24.18
C ALA A 8 30.31 -10.12 -23.03
N ALA A 9 30.83 -9.06 -22.41
CA ALA A 9 31.56 -9.15 -21.16
C ALA A 9 30.56 -9.55 -20.06
N LEU A 10 30.47 -10.85 -19.78
CA LEU A 10 29.82 -11.38 -18.58
C LEU A 10 30.61 -10.89 -17.36
N ALA A 11 30.00 -10.00 -16.57
CA ALA A 11 30.47 -9.70 -15.24
C ALA A 11 30.41 -10.99 -14.40
N ALA A 12 31.58 -11.56 -14.10
CA ALA A 12 31.69 -12.71 -13.21
C ALA A 12 31.26 -12.33 -11.79
N PRO A 13 30.58 -13.22 -11.03
CA PRO A 13 30.31 -12.99 -9.62
C PRO A 13 31.65 -12.97 -8.88
N SER A 14 32.05 -11.82 -8.34
CA SER A 14 33.25 -11.74 -7.53
C SER A 14 33.06 -12.60 -6.28
N GLN A 15 33.95 -13.58 -6.07
CA GLN A 15 34.01 -14.41 -4.86
C GLN A 15 33.84 -13.55 -3.60
N ALA A 16 32.77 -13.84 -2.84
CA ALA A 16 32.35 -13.10 -1.67
C ALA A 16 33.28 -13.37 -0.50
N ALA A 17 34.33 -12.56 -0.38
CA ALA A 17 34.98 -12.37 0.92
C ALA A 17 33.98 -11.69 1.85
N SER A 18 33.82 -12.22 3.07
CA SER A 18 32.96 -11.62 4.08
C SER A 18 33.34 -10.17 4.37
N LEU A 19 32.35 -9.30 4.51
CA LEU A 19 32.57 -7.88 4.81
C LEU A 19 32.41 -7.65 6.31
N ARG A 20 33.46 -7.12 6.95
CA ARG A 20 33.35 -6.69 8.35
C ARG A 20 32.29 -5.61 8.51
N VAL A 21 31.51 -5.68 9.57
CA VAL A 21 30.48 -4.69 9.90
C VAL A 21 30.95 -3.85 11.07
N VAL A 22 31.06 -2.54 10.83
CA VAL A 22 31.62 -1.57 11.78
C VAL A 22 30.60 -0.48 12.07
N VAL A 23 30.16 -0.40 13.33
CA VAL A 23 29.37 0.71 13.84
C VAL A 23 30.32 1.85 14.21
N VAL A 24 30.12 3.02 13.60
CA VAL A 24 30.90 4.23 13.89
C VAL A 24 30.00 5.20 14.65
N PRO A 25 30.19 5.35 15.97
CA PRO A 25 29.36 6.26 16.75
C PRO A 25 29.50 7.70 16.25
N GLY A 26 28.38 8.30 15.84
CA GLY A 26 28.34 9.71 15.45
C GLY A 26 28.63 9.95 13.98
N LEU A 27 28.67 8.88 13.18
CA LEU A 27 28.59 8.99 11.73
C LEU A 27 27.22 9.55 11.34
N GLU A 28 27.21 10.73 10.77
CA GLU A 28 26.01 11.44 10.32
C GLU A 28 25.85 11.36 8.80
N PRO A 29 24.63 11.57 8.25
CA PRO A 29 24.43 11.61 6.80
C PRO A 29 25.35 12.60 6.06
N GLY A 30 25.77 13.69 6.73
CA GLY A 30 26.74 14.65 6.20
C GLY A 30 28.14 14.07 5.97
N ASP A 31 28.52 13.02 6.70
CA ASP A 31 29.84 12.38 6.60
C ASP A 31 29.93 11.43 5.39
N LEU A 32 28.80 11.11 4.76
CA LEU A 32 28.73 10.22 3.60
C LEU A 32 29.54 10.74 2.41
N ALA A 33 29.83 12.04 2.35
CA ALA A 33 30.66 12.62 1.30
C ALA A 33 32.05 11.97 1.21
N ALA A 34 32.71 11.75 2.35
CA ALA A 34 34.01 11.09 2.41
C ALA A 34 33.94 9.59 2.10
N LEU A 35 32.76 8.98 2.22
CA LEU A 35 32.55 7.54 1.99
C LEU A 35 32.13 7.24 0.55
N ALA A 36 31.43 8.16 -0.11
CA ALA A 36 30.96 8.01 -1.49
C ALA A 36 32.11 7.82 -2.49
N GLU A 37 33.29 8.40 -2.23
CA GLU A 37 34.49 8.19 -3.05
C GLU A 37 35.08 6.77 -2.93
N ARG A 38 34.69 6.03 -1.89
CA ARG A 38 35.29 4.73 -1.52
C ARG A 38 34.31 3.56 -1.65
N GLY A 39 33.03 3.83 -1.89
CA GLY A 39 31.99 2.82 -1.87
C GLY A 39 30.64 3.29 -2.41
N ALA A 40 29.59 2.52 -2.09
CA ALA A 40 28.22 2.96 -2.23
C ALA A 40 27.68 3.45 -0.87
N VAL A 41 26.81 4.45 -0.89
CA VAL A 41 26.25 5.10 0.31
C VAL A 41 24.73 5.01 0.36
N GLY A 42 24.16 5.13 1.56
CA GLY A 42 22.72 5.07 1.79
C GLY A 42 22.28 5.59 3.15
N LEU A 43 20.98 5.55 3.36
CA LEU A 43 20.24 5.91 4.57
C LEU A 43 19.65 4.64 5.18
N LEU A 44 20.11 4.28 6.37
CA LEU A 44 19.72 3.11 7.13
C LEU A 44 18.44 3.36 7.92
N VAL A 45 17.52 2.41 7.82
CA VAL A 45 16.35 2.27 8.69
C VAL A 45 16.68 1.22 9.76
N PRO A 46 16.77 1.61 11.05
CA PRO A 46 17.41 0.79 12.07
C PRO A 46 16.52 -0.30 12.68
N ASP A 47 15.20 -0.25 12.46
CA ASP A 47 14.23 -1.17 13.05
C ASP A 47 12.89 -1.10 12.31
N ALA A 48 11.96 -2.00 12.64
CA ALA A 48 10.59 -2.02 12.15
C ALA A 48 9.58 -1.55 13.22
N GLY A 49 8.68 -0.65 12.84
CA GLY A 49 7.61 -0.13 13.70
C GLY A 49 7.82 1.34 14.07
N PRO A 50 6.93 1.89 14.92
CA PRO A 50 6.94 3.32 15.26
C PRO A 50 8.13 3.76 16.13
N GLU A 51 8.83 2.83 16.76
CA GLU A 51 9.87 3.11 17.75
C GLU A 51 11.07 2.18 17.60
N THR A 52 12.22 2.63 18.09
CA THR A 52 13.49 1.91 18.06
C THR A 52 14.30 2.24 19.33
N SER A 53 15.43 1.57 19.52
CA SER A 53 16.42 1.87 20.56
C SER A 53 17.80 1.38 20.11
N ALA A 54 18.87 1.78 20.81
CA ALA A 54 20.21 1.29 20.52
C ALA A 54 20.31 -0.24 20.59
N GLY A 55 19.69 -0.83 21.63
CA GLY A 55 19.68 -2.28 21.83
C GLY A 55 18.91 -3.02 20.73
N ARG A 56 17.75 -2.51 20.31
CA ARG A 56 16.93 -3.12 19.26
C ARG A 56 17.61 -3.06 17.89
N ALA A 57 18.17 -1.90 17.55
CA ALA A 57 18.87 -1.74 16.28
C ALA A 57 20.11 -2.63 16.19
N ARG A 58 20.89 -2.74 17.27
CA ARG A 58 22.03 -3.65 17.35
C ARG A 58 21.58 -5.12 17.23
N ALA A 59 20.53 -5.49 17.95
CA ALA A 59 19.96 -6.83 17.90
C ALA A 59 19.49 -7.22 16.49
N ALA A 60 18.87 -6.27 15.77
CA ALA A 60 18.42 -6.46 14.40
C ALA A 60 19.59 -6.59 13.41
N LEU A 61 20.65 -5.80 13.61
CA LEU A 61 21.87 -5.86 12.82
C LEU A 61 22.57 -7.21 12.94
N GLU A 62 22.80 -7.65 14.18
CA GLU A 62 23.53 -8.89 14.48
C GLU A 62 22.79 -10.13 13.96
N ARG A 63 21.45 -10.11 14.03
CA ARG A 63 20.61 -11.25 13.63
C ARG A 63 20.10 -11.20 12.19
N GLY A 64 20.24 -10.07 11.49
CA GLY A 64 19.68 -9.89 10.15
C GLY A 64 18.16 -10.00 10.11
N ALA A 65 17.47 -9.66 11.20
CA ALA A 65 16.03 -9.82 11.33
C ALA A 65 15.44 -8.67 12.16
N VAL A 66 14.21 -8.25 11.84
CA VAL A 66 13.46 -7.27 12.63
C VAL A 66 12.16 -7.86 13.11
N ARG A 67 11.73 -7.43 14.30
CA ARG A 67 10.40 -7.70 14.83
C ARG A 67 9.75 -6.37 15.15
N ASN A 68 8.52 -6.17 14.68
CA ASN A 68 7.79 -4.91 14.92
C ASN A 68 7.84 -4.52 16.40
N SER A 69 8.20 -3.28 16.72
CA SER A 69 8.44 -2.82 18.09
C SER A 69 7.26 -3.02 19.05
N LEU A 70 6.04 -3.13 18.54
CA LEU A 70 4.83 -3.41 19.33
C LEU A 70 4.68 -4.87 19.76
N LEU A 71 5.46 -5.80 19.18
CA LEU A 71 5.43 -7.23 19.52
C LEU A 71 6.52 -7.65 20.51
N GLY A 72 7.28 -6.69 21.06
CA GLY A 72 8.40 -6.95 21.96
C GLY A 72 9.74 -7.12 21.26
N GLU A 73 10.72 -7.66 21.99
CA GLU A 73 12.10 -7.83 21.53
C GLU A 73 12.27 -9.02 20.57
N ILE A 74 13.37 -8.98 19.81
CA ILE A 74 13.83 -10.10 19.00
C ILE A 74 14.40 -11.16 19.96
N SER A 75 13.58 -12.12 20.33
CA SER A 75 13.94 -13.21 21.24
C SER A 75 14.08 -14.51 20.45
N GLY A 76 15.21 -15.19 20.55
CA GLY A 76 15.35 -16.61 20.14
C GLY A 76 16.37 -16.91 19.05
N ASP A 77 16.70 -15.96 18.18
CA ASP A 77 17.63 -16.21 17.07
C ASP A 77 19.08 -15.91 17.47
N GLU A 78 19.99 -16.80 17.09
CA GLU A 78 21.43 -16.62 17.28
C GLU A 78 21.95 -15.48 16.39
N PRO A 79 22.92 -14.69 16.87
CA PRO A 79 23.62 -13.70 16.04
C PRO A 79 24.21 -14.35 14.77
N LEU A 80 23.89 -13.79 13.61
CA LEU A 80 24.45 -14.22 12.31
C LEU A 80 25.84 -13.64 12.06
N ILE A 81 26.11 -12.45 12.60
CA ILE A 81 27.36 -11.72 12.42
C ILE A 81 27.85 -11.12 13.73
N GLU A 82 29.16 -10.95 13.84
CA GLU A 82 29.76 -10.09 14.85
C GLU A 82 29.84 -8.64 14.33
N VAL A 83 29.54 -7.69 15.22
CA VAL A 83 29.54 -6.26 14.90
C VAL A 83 30.63 -5.57 15.73
N GLU A 84 31.57 -4.94 15.04
CA GLU A 84 32.63 -4.14 15.65
C GLU A 84 32.15 -2.71 15.90
N THR A 85 32.58 -2.08 16.99
CA THR A 85 32.39 -0.64 17.21
C THR A 85 33.75 0.04 17.14
N ALA A 86 33.90 1.04 16.27
CA ALA A 86 35.15 1.78 16.11
C ALA A 86 34.91 3.29 16.08
N ASN A 87 35.88 4.06 16.59
CA ASN A 87 35.82 5.52 16.59
C ASN A 87 36.16 6.15 15.24
N ALA A 88 36.60 5.35 14.26
CA ALA A 88 37.00 5.83 12.94
C ALA A 88 36.60 4.82 11.86
N VAL A 89 36.38 5.33 10.65
CA VAL A 89 36.06 4.54 9.47
C VAL A 89 37.29 3.69 9.08
N PRO A 90 37.16 2.36 8.92
CA PRO A 90 38.27 1.51 8.53
C PRO A 90 38.79 1.85 7.12
N GLN A 91 40.07 1.62 6.85
CA GLN A 91 40.68 1.88 5.54
C GLN A 91 40.33 0.81 4.48
N GLY A 92 40.10 -0.44 4.91
CA GLY A 92 39.80 -1.58 4.05
C GLY A 92 38.31 -1.79 3.73
N ARG A 93 38.01 -2.94 3.12
CA ARG A 93 36.63 -3.37 2.82
C ARG A 93 35.83 -3.57 4.11
N ALA A 94 34.68 -2.90 4.21
CA ALA A 94 33.79 -2.98 5.35
C ALA A 94 32.41 -2.41 5.01
N ILE A 95 31.40 -2.82 5.77
CA ILE A 95 30.13 -2.12 5.90
C ILE A 95 30.26 -1.19 7.11
N VAL A 96 30.04 0.10 6.92
CA VAL A 96 30.20 1.11 7.96
C VAL A 96 28.87 1.82 8.15
N LEU A 97 28.38 1.91 9.39
CA LEU A 97 27.06 2.48 9.65
C LEU A 97 26.96 3.15 11.03
N ALA A 98 25.95 4.00 11.18
CA ALA A 98 25.50 4.52 12.46
C ALA A 98 24.25 3.79 12.96
N LEU A 99 24.06 3.78 14.28
CA LEU A 99 22.88 3.24 14.95
C LEU A 99 22.25 4.29 15.88
N PRO A 100 20.95 4.13 16.22
CA PRO A 100 20.31 4.84 17.32
C PRO A 100 21.13 4.80 18.62
N ARG A 101 20.97 5.83 19.46
CA ARG A 101 21.66 5.96 20.74
C ARG A 101 20.65 6.03 21.87
N GLY A 102 20.99 5.41 23.00
CA GLY A 102 20.16 5.44 24.19
C GLY A 102 18.94 4.52 24.09
N GLU A 103 17.93 4.88 24.88
CA GLU A 103 16.73 4.10 25.13
C GLU A 103 15.69 4.22 24.01
N ARG A 104 14.43 3.87 24.31
CA ARG A 104 13.29 3.95 23.40
C ARG A 104 13.11 5.36 22.83
N GLN A 105 13.04 5.45 21.51
CA GLN A 105 12.87 6.70 20.75
C GLN A 105 12.00 6.45 19.51
N PRO A 106 11.41 7.51 18.91
CA PRO A 106 10.70 7.40 17.63
C PRO A 106 11.60 6.82 16.53
N ASN A 107 11.03 5.98 15.65
CA ASN A 107 11.70 5.40 14.49
C ASN A 107 11.43 6.22 13.22
N ASP A 108 11.76 7.51 13.28
CA ASP A 108 11.53 8.48 12.22
C ASP A 108 12.83 9.06 11.63
N ARG A 109 13.97 8.86 12.29
CA ARG A 109 15.29 9.24 11.79
C ARG A 109 15.91 8.19 10.88
N ARG A 110 16.73 8.64 9.92
CA ARG A 110 17.60 7.79 9.09
C ARG A 110 19.06 7.94 9.50
N TYR A 111 19.82 6.86 9.36
CA TYR A 111 21.21 6.78 9.83
C TYR A 111 22.16 6.57 8.64
N ALA A 112 23.39 7.08 8.72
CA ALA A 112 24.35 6.89 7.63
C ALA A 112 24.78 5.41 7.51
N ILE A 113 24.88 4.92 6.28
CA ILE A 113 25.48 3.61 5.95
C ILE A 113 26.29 3.69 4.65
N ALA A 114 27.40 2.97 4.59
CA ALA A 114 28.21 2.79 3.39
C ALA A 114 28.77 1.37 3.29
N VAL A 115 28.89 0.86 2.07
CA VAL A 115 29.64 -0.38 1.77
C VAL A 115 30.91 0.00 1.00
N LEU A 116 32.06 -0.21 1.63
CA LEU A 116 33.36 0.21 1.12
C LEU A 116 34.04 -0.91 0.33
N GLY A 117 34.44 -0.60 -0.91
CA GLY A 117 35.10 -1.55 -1.82
C GLY A 117 34.16 -2.62 -2.39
N GLY A 118 34.72 -3.73 -2.90
CA GLY A 118 33.92 -4.85 -3.44
C GLY A 118 33.09 -4.53 -4.69
N GLY A 119 33.43 -3.46 -5.42
CA GLY A 119 32.68 -3.01 -6.60
C GLY A 119 31.47 -2.12 -6.28
N TYR A 120 31.14 -1.90 -5.01
CA TYR A 120 30.04 -1.02 -4.60
C TYR A 120 30.35 0.43 -4.95
N ARG A 121 29.47 1.07 -5.72
CA ARG A 121 29.58 2.48 -6.13
C ARG A 121 28.20 3.13 -6.23
N GLY A 122 28.12 4.42 -5.94
CA GLY A 122 26.88 5.20 -6.07
C GLY A 122 25.94 4.98 -4.89
N LEU A 123 24.68 4.65 -5.16
CA LEU A 123 23.64 4.44 -4.14
C LEU A 123 23.53 2.97 -3.77
N LEU A 124 23.39 2.68 -2.48
CA LEU A 124 23.02 1.35 -2.00
C LEU A 124 21.59 1.01 -2.43
N THR A 125 21.36 -0.24 -2.82
CA THR A 125 20.02 -0.78 -3.10
C THR A 125 19.73 -1.91 -2.13
N SER A 126 18.54 -1.89 -1.52
CA SER A 126 18.10 -2.90 -0.56
C SER A 126 16.93 -3.68 -1.13
N PRO A 127 16.97 -5.03 -1.16
CA PRO A 127 15.83 -5.84 -1.60
C PRO A 127 14.60 -5.65 -0.70
N SER A 128 14.82 -5.35 0.58
CA SER A 128 13.77 -5.11 1.56
C SER A 128 13.08 -3.75 1.37
N THR A 129 13.79 -2.70 0.95
CA THR A 129 13.19 -1.36 0.78
C THR A 129 12.73 -1.09 -0.64
N ARG A 130 13.43 -1.63 -1.65
CA ARG A 130 13.26 -1.35 -3.09
C ARG A 130 13.40 0.12 -3.49
N ILE A 131 13.85 0.97 -2.57
CA ILE A 131 14.07 2.40 -2.80
C ILE A 131 15.59 2.63 -2.84
N PRO A 132 16.17 3.01 -4.00
CA PRO A 132 17.60 3.33 -4.08
C PRO A 132 18.00 4.40 -3.07
N GLY A 133 19.05 4.13 -2.30
CA GLY A 133 19.53 4.99 -1.23
C GLY A 133 18.89 4.75 0.13
N LEU A 134 17.78 3.98 0.24
CA LEU A 134 17.20 3.58 1.52
C LEU A 134 17.54 2.12 1.81
N VAL A 135 18.06 1.82 3.00
CA VAL A 135 18.55 0.50 3.37
C VAL A 135 17.85 0.00 4.63
N SER A 136 17.28 -1.21 4.57
CA SER A 136 16.81 -1.90 5.78
C SER A 136 17.99 -2.54 6.51
N ILE A 137 18.02 -2.43 7.83
CA ILE A 137 19.08 -3.05 8.66
C ILE A 137 19.17 -4.57 8.49
N VAL A 138 18.08 -5.22 8.13
CA VAL A 138 18.03 -6.69 7.96
C VAL A 138 18.92 -7.17 6.82
N ASP A 139 19.16 -6.34 5.82
CA ASP A 139 19.93 -6.72 4.63
C ASP A 139 21.45 -6.63 4.88
N VAL A 140 21.88 -6.04 6.01
CA VAL A 140 23.31 -5.86 6.32
C VAL A 140 24.01 -7.19 6.63
N ALA A 141 23.38 -8.06 7.44
CA ALA A 141 23.97 -9.36 7.77
C ALA A 141 24.08 -10.30 6.54
N PRO A 142 23.05 -10.47 5.70
CA PRO A 142 23.18 -11.16 4.41
C PRO A 142 24.30 -10.61 3.53
N THR A 143 24.47 -9.28 3.50
CA THR A 143 25.54 -8.62 2.73
C THR A 143 26.94 -8.95 3.27
N SER A 144 27.10 -8.91 4.59
CA SER A 144 28.35 -9.31 5.26
C SER A 144 28.73 -10.75 4.91
N LEU A 145 27.74 -11.63 4.82
CA LEU A 145 27.91 -13.05 4.52
C LEU A 145 27.95 -13.38 3.02
N GLY A 146 27.72 -12.41 2.13
CA GLY A 146 27.71 -12.63 0.68
C GLY A 146 26.55 -13.49 0.18
N ARG A 147 25.39 -13.43 0.84
CA ARG A 147 24.18 -14.19 0.43
C ARG A 147 23.45 -13.55 -0.74
N GLY A 148 22.54 -14.28 -1.38
CA GLY A 148 21.82 -13.83 -2.59
C GLY A 148 20.83 -12.69 -2.35
N ASP A 149 20.44 -12.46 -1.11
CA ASP A 149 19.60 -11.38 -0.57
C ASP A 149 20.44 -10.20 -0.03
N ALA A 150 21.71 -10.10 -0.41
CA ALA A 150 22.59 -8.99 -0.05
C ALA A 150 22.16 -7.64 -0.67
N LEU A 151 22.67 -6.56 -0.07
CA LEU A 151 22.63 -5.22 -0.64
C LEU A 151 23.29 -5.22 -2.02
N GLY A 152 22.74 -4.41 -2.90
CA GLY A 152 23.34 -4.07 -4.18
C GLY A 152 23.83 -2.62 -4.21
N SER A 153 24.30 -2.20 -5.38
CA SER A 153 24.54 -0.78 -5.64
C SER A 153 24.14 -0.41 -7.06
N THR A 154 23.72 0.84 -7.24
CA THR A 154 23.40 1.41 -8.53
C THR A 154 24.17 2.71 -8.75
N ALA A 155 24.58 2.94 -9.99
CA ALA A 155 25.29 4.16 -10.35
C ALA A 155 24.37 5.37 -10.16
N SER A 156 24.90 6.42 -9.53
CA SER A 156 24.27 7.73 -9.42
C SER A 156 25.30 8.79 -9.74
N ALA A 157 24.90 9.79 -10.54
CA ALA A 157 25.77 10.91 -10.88
C ALA A 157 26.09 11.77 -9.65
N ASP A 158 25.11 11.93 -8.77
CA ASP A 158 25.25 12.61 -7.49
C ASP A 158 24.51 11.82 -6.39
N PRO A 159 25.17 10.82 -5.77
CA PRO A 159 24.54 10.04 -4.72
C PRO A 159 24.18 10.88 -3.49
N LEU A 160 24.94 11.94 -3.19
CA LEU A 160 24.72 12.76 -1.99
C LEU A 160 23.53 13.70 -2.14
N ALA A 161 23.34 14.30 -3.32
CA ALA A 161 22.12 15.05 -3.60
C ALA A 161 20.89 14.13 -3.59
N ALA A 162 20.99 12.94 -4.19
CA ALA A 162 19.89 11.97 -4.21
C ALA A 162 19.49 11.51 -2.79
N LEU A 163 20.45 11.29 -1.89
CA LEU A 163 20.15 10.94 -0.50
C LEU A 163 19.51 12.10 0.27
N ARG A 164 19.96 13.34 0.06
CA ARG A 164 19.33 14.51 0.69
C ARG A 164 17.89 14.71 0.21
N GLU A 165 17.65 14.63 -1.09
CA GLU A 165 16.29 14.69 -1.66
C GLU A 165 15.40 13.58 -1.10
N LEU A 166 15.94 12.36 -0.99
CA LEU A 166 15.20 11.23 -0.44
C LEU A 166 14.82 11.44 1.02
N ASP A 167 15.76 11.90 1.86
CA ASP A 167 15.51 12.15 3.29
C ASP A 167 14.46 13.27 3.47
N GLU A 168 14.63 14.39 2.74
CA GLU A 168 13.67 15.50 2.72
C GLU A 168 12.27 15.04 2.31
N ARG A 169 12.14 14.17 1.30
CA ARG A 169 10.85 13.61 0.88
C ARG A 169 10.24 12.68 1.92
N ILE A 170 11.05 11.90 2.63
CA ILE A 170 10.57 11.02 3.71
C ILE A 170 10.03 11.85 4.86
N GLU A 171 10.75 12.90 5.27
CA GLU A 171 10.32 13.82 6.31
C GLU A 171 9.06 14.59 5.90
N ALA A 172 9.04 15.16 4.69
CA ALA A 172 7.89 15.88 4.19
C ALA A 172 6.63 15.00 4.10
N ASN A 173 6.76 13.76 3.66
CA ASN A 173 5.65 12.80 3.64
C ASN A 173 5.11 12.53 5.05
N ARG A 174 6.00 12.32 6.04
CA ARG A 174 5.59 12.15 7.45
C ARG A 174 4.75 13.33 7.93
N ASP A 175 5.20 14.54 7.63
CA ASP A 175 4.58 15.78 8.11
C ASP A 175 3.27 16.10 7.36
N ALA A 176 3.20 15.80 6.06
CA ALA A 176 2.02 16.01 5.23
C ALA A 176 0.89 15.02 5.54
N LYS A 177 1.21 13.77 5.90
CA LYS A 177 0.24 12.67 5.97
C LYS A 177 -0.98 12.96 6.83
N LEU A 178 -0.78 13.44 8.06
CA LEU A 178 -1.90 13.73 8.96
C LEU A 178 -2.77 14.86 8.40
N VAL A 179 -2.14 15.94 7.91
CA VAL A 179 -2.84 17.11 7.36
C VAL A 179 -3.67 16.71 6.14
N VAL A 180 -3.07 16.00 5.19
CA VAL A 180 -3.73 15.56 3.96
C VAL A 180 -4.85 14.56 4.26
N LEU A 181 -4.65 13.64 5.20
CA LEU A 181 -5.68 12.70 5.63
C LEU A 181 -6.89 13.44 6.23
N LEU A 182 -6.67 14.31 7.23
CA LEU A 182 -7.75 15.04 7.90
C LEU A 182 -8.49 15.97 6.93
N LEU A 183 -7.76 16.66 6.05
CA LEU A 183 -8.33 17.52 5.02
C LEU A 183 -9.19 16.70 4.04
N SER A 184 -8.68 15.58 3.56
CA SER A 184 -9.42 14.68 2.66
C SER A 184 -10.71 14.18 3.32
N LEU A 185 -10.65 13.75 4.58
CA LEU A 185 -11.84 13.30 5.33
C LEU A 185 -12.85 14.44 5.51
N ALA A 186 -12.40 15.64 5.87
CA ALA A 186 -13.27 16.81 6.02
C ALA A 186 -13.97 17.18 4.70
N LEU A 187 -13.24 17.15 3.58
CA LEU A 187 -13.78 17.38 2.24
C LEU A 187 -14.79 16.31 1.84
N ILE A 188 -14.49 15.03 2.10
CA ILE A 188 -15.41 13.91 1.82
C ILE A 188 -16.70 14.09 2.62
N VAL A 189 -16.62 14.41 3.91
CA VAL A 189 -17.79 14.66 4.76
C VAL A 189 -18.59 15.86 4.23
N ALA A 190 -17.94 16.98 3.96
CA ALA A 190 -18.60 18.17 3.43
C ALA A 190 -19.32 17.88 2.10
N LEU A 191 -18.65 17.21 1.17
CA LEU A 191 -19.25 16.85 -0.12
C LEU A 191 -20.39 15.83 0.04
N ALA A 192 -20.25 14.83 0.91
CA ALA A 192 -21.31 13.87 1.17
C ALA A 192 -22.59 14.55 1.72
N VAL A 193 -22.43 15.56 2.57
CA VAL A 193 -23.55 16.30 3.19
C VAL A 193 -24.17 17.32 2.22
N PHE A 194 -23.35 18.15 1.58
CA PHE A 194 -23.84 19.30 0.83
C PHE A 194 -23.97 19.06 -0.68
N LEU A 195 -23.12 18.20 -1.26
CA LEU A 195 -23.03 17.96 -2.71
C LEU A 195 -22.83 16.46 -3.01
N PRO A 196 -23.78 15.58 -2.61
CA PRO A 196 -23.57 14.13 -2.66
C PRO A 196 -23.27 13.59 -4.07
N SER A 197 -23.69 14.28 -5.14
CA SER A 197 -23.34 13.92 -6.52
C SER A 197 -21.84 14.08 -6.84
N ALA A 198 -21.13 14.92 -6.10
CA ALA A 198 -19.71 15.20 -6.31
C ALA A 198 -18.78 14.30 -5.48
N VAL A 199 -19.30 13.62 -4.45
CA VAL A 199 -18.45 12.90 -3.49
C VAL A 199 -17.63 11.78 -4.15
N LEU A 200 -18.22 11.02 -5.07
CA LEU A 200 -17.55 9.91 -5.75
C LEU A 200 -16.44 10.37 -6.72
N PRO A 201 -16.68 11.31 -7.67
CA PRO A 201 -15.60 11.83 -8.51
C PRO A 201 -14.55 12.59 -7.71
N ALA A 202 -14.93 13.36 -6.68
CA ALA A 202 -13.96 14.05 -5.82
C ALA A 202 -13.04 13.06 -5.11
N PHE A 203 -13.58 11.98 -4.54
CA PHE A 203 -12.77 10.92 -3.91
C PHE A 203 -11.75 10.31 -4.88
N ALA A 204 -12.19 10.00 -6.11
CA ALA A 204 -11.30 9.47 -7.15
C ALA A 204 -10.20 10.46 -7.55
N LEU A 205 -10.54 11.75 -7.70
CA LEU A 205 -9.57 12.78 -8.04
C LEU A 205 -8.60 13.07 -6.88
N VAL A 206 -9.03 12.98 -5.63
CA VAL A 206 -8.15 13.08 -4.45
C VAL A 206 -7.11 11.96 -4.46
N LEU A 207 -7.51 10.73 -4.78
CA LEU A 207 -6.58 9.60 -4.92
C LEU A 207 -5.58 9.81 -6.08
N LEU A 208 -6.02 10.37 -7.21
CA LEU A 208 -5.13 10.71 -8.32
C LEU A 208 -4.20 11.87 -7.98
N ALA A 209 -4.68 12.87 -7.23
CA ALA A 209 -3.86 13.97 -6.76
C ALA A 209 -2.79 13.49 -5.79
N ASN A 210 -3.13 12.62 -4.84
CA ASN A 210 -2.16 11.97 -3.96
C ASN A 210 -1.03 11.30 -4.76
N LEU A 211 -1.39 10.56 -5.80
CA LEU A 211 -0.43 9.89 -6.67
C LEU A 211 0.45 10.88 -7.46
N ALA A 212 -0.18 11.91 -8.04
CA ALA A 212 0.51 12.94 -8.79
C ALA A 212 1.49 13.74 -7.93
N LEU A 213 1.12 14.05 -6.69
CA LEU A 213 1.98 14.73 -5.71
C LEU A 213 3.19 13.86 -5.32
N GLY A 214 2.98 12.55 -5.13
CA GLY A 214 4.06 11.60 -4.88
C GLY A 214 5.02 11.46 -6.07
N ALA A 215 4.49 11.41 -7.29
CA ALA A 215 5.28 11.38 -8.52
C ALA A 215 6.05 12.69 -8.77
N ALA A 216 5.45 13.83 -8.43
CA ALA A 216 6.08 15.15 -8.52
C ALA A 216 7.15 15.39 -7.44
N GLY A 217 7.25 14.51 -6.44
CA GLY A 217 8.20 14.67 -5.34
C GLY A 217 7.89 15.87 -4.45
N SER A 218 6.61 16.18 -4.23
CA SER A 218 6.19 17.30 -3.38
C SER A 218 6.77 17.15 -1.96
N THR A 219 7.43 18.20 -1.48
CA THR A 219 7.98 18.30 -0.12
C THR A 219 7.27 19.33 0.76
N ALA A 220 6.28 20.04 0.20
CA ALA A 220 5.62 21.15 0.86
C ALA A 220 4.16 20.80 1.21
N VAL A 221 3.88 20.70 2.51
CA VAL A 221 2.54 20.33 3.04
C VAL A 221 1.41 21.19 2.47
N TRP A 222 1.66 22.49 2.25
CA TRP A 222 0.65 23.40 1.70
C TRP A 222 0.36 23.13 0.21
N VAL A 223 1.35 22.66 -0.56
CA VAL A 223 1.17 22.24 -1.97
C VAL A 223 0.29 21.00 -2.00
N ASP A 224 0.54 20.05 -1.11
CA ASP A 224 -0.26 18.82 -1.02
C ASP A 224 -1.71 19.13 -0.64
N ALA A 225 -1.90 19.97 0.38
CA ALA A 225 -3.21 20.42 0.81
C ALA A 225 -3.97 21.15 -0.32
N LEU A 226 -3.31 22.06 -1.03
CA LEU A 226 -3.88 22.77 -2.16
C LEU A 226 -4.25 21.80 -3.30
N GLY A 227 -3.36 20.86 -3.64
CA GLY A 227 -3.61 19.84 -4.66
C GLY A 227 -4.85 19.00 -4.36
N VAL A 228 -5.00 18.58 -3.11
CA VAL A 228 -6.17 17.82 -2.62
C VAL A 228 -7.46 18.64 -2.71
N VAL A 229 -7.44 19.92 -2.29
CA VAL A 229 -8.61 20.82 -2.38
C VAL A 229 -9.02 21.06 -3.83
N LEU A 230 -8.05 21.35 -4.70
CA LEU A 230 -8.30 21.58 -6.13
C LEU A 230 -8.86 20.32 -6.80
N ALA A 231 -8.32 19.14 -6.48
CA ALA A 231 -8.81 17.86 -7.00
C ALA A 231 -10.23 17.56 -6.54
N ALA A 232 -10.53 17.78 -5.25
CA ALA A 232 -11.90 17.66 -4.73
C ALA A 232 -12.87 18.64 -5.42
N GLY A 233 -12.44 19.89 -5.63
CA GLY A 233 -13.20 20.92 -6.35
C GLY A 233 -13.48 20.54 -7.81
N ALA A 234 -12.49 19.99 -8.52
CA ALA A 234 -12.67 19.47 -9.87
C ALA A 234 -13.69 18.31 -9.92
N GLY A 235 -13.82 17.56 -8.83
CA GLY A 235 -14.85 16.51 -8.69
C GLY A 235 -16.28 17.06 -8.79
N ILE A 236 -16.51 18.31 -8.37
CA ILE A 236 -17.80 18.99 -8.50
C ILE A 236 -18.15 19.20 -9.98
N LEU A 237 -17.17 19.56 -10.81
CA LEU A 237 -17.37 19.73 -12.26
C LEU A 237 -17.73 18.40 -12.92
N LEU A 238 -17.13 17.30 -12.47
CA LEU A 238 -17.40 15.95 -12.96
C LEU A 238 -18.70 15.34 -12.40
N SER A 239 -19.32 15.93 -11.38
CA SER A 239 -20.52 15.38 -10.73
C SER A 239 -21.72 15.18 -11.66
N ARG A 240 -21.76 15.92 -12.77
CA ARG A 240 -22.80 15.82 -13.81
C ARG A 240 -22.50 14.76 -14.88
N ALA A 241 -21.33 14.15 -14.85
CA ALA A 241 -20.95 13.15 -15.84
C ALA A 241 -21.79 11.88 -15.70
N GLY A 242 -22.07 11.23 -16.84
CA GLY A 242 -22.85 10.00 -16.86
C GLY A 242 -22.14 8.83 -16.15
N ALA A 243 -22.92 7.79 -15.80
CA ALA A 243 -22.42 6.60 -15.11
C ALA A 243 -21.22 5.91 -15.79
N LEU A 244 -21.14 5.96 -17.13
CA LEU A 244 -20.01 5.40 -17.88
C LEU A 244 -18.72 6.17 -17.59
N VAL A 245 -18.76 7.51 -17.67
CA VAL A 245 -17.61 8.37 -17.38
C VAL A 245 -17.17 8.21 -15.93
N GLN A 246 -18.12 8.17 -15.00
CA GLN A 246 -17.83 7.91 -13.59
C GLN A 246 -17.18 6.54 -13.39
N GLY A 247 -17.69 5.49 -14.04
CA GLY A 247 -17.09 4.16 -14.00
C GLY A 247 -15.67 4.12 -14.56
N LEU A 248 -15.45 4.78 -15.70
CA LEU A 248 -14.11 4.90 -16.31
C LEU A 248 -13.14 5.69 -15.43
N LEU A 249 -13.60 6.74 -14.76
CA LEU A 249 -12.79 7.50 -13.80
C LEU A 249 -12.31 6.59 -12.66
N GLN A 250 -13.20 5.79 -12.07
CA GLN A 250 -12.82 4.86 -10.99
C GLN A 250 -11.80 3.81 -11.45
N VAL A 251 -11.98 3.24 -12.64
CA VAL A 251 -11.01 2.31 -13.24
C VAL A 251 -9.69 3.02 -13.57
N GLY A 252 -9.76 4.27 -14.01
CA GLY A 252 -8.60 5.12 -14.25
C GLY A 252 -7.76 5.33 -13.00
N VAL A 253 -8.37 5.43 -11.81
CA VAL A 253 -7.63 5.44 -10.53
C VAL A 253 -6.84 4.15 -10.35
N LEU A 254 -7.48 2.98 -10.49
CA LEU A 254 -6.81 1.69 -10.34
C LEU A 254 -5.66 1.53 -11.34
N ALA A 255 -5.90 1.86 -12.61
CA ALA A 255 -4.89 1.80 -13.65
C ALA A 255 -3.72 2.76 -13.39
N ALA A 256 -4.00 3.97 -12.90
CA ALA A 256 -2.95 4.94 -12.56
C ALA A 256 -2.06 4.42 -11.43
N TYR A 257 -2.64 3.84 -10.37
CA TYR A 257 -1.86 3.22 -9.30
C TYR A 257 -1.05 2.02 -9.80
N LEU A 258 -1.62 1.16 -10.67
CA LEU A 258 -0.87 0.05 -11.29
C LEU A 258 0.35 0.54 -12.08
N VAL A 259 0.13 1.56 -12.92
CA VAL A 259 1.18 2.12 -13.77
C VAL A 259 2.25 2.78 -12.92
N ALA A 260 1.85 3.53 -11.89
CA ALA A 260 2.79 4.18 -11.00
C ALA A 260 3.66 3.17 -10.25
N THR A 261 3.08 2.11 -9.67
CA THR A 261 3.88 1.08 -8.99
C THR A 261 4.77 0.30 -9.96
N ALA A 262 4.36 0.11 -11.21
CA ALA A 262 5.17 -0.54 -12.24
C ALA A 262 6.34 0.32 -12.74
N LEU A 263 6.18 1.65 -12.78
CA LEU A 263 7.19 2.57 -13.27
C LEU A 263 8.20 2.94 -12.17
N ASP A 264 7.70 3.32 -10.99
CA ASP A 264 8.52 3.75 -9.87
C ASP A 264 7.72 3.64 -8.56
N GLU A 265 8.04 2.63 -7.76
CA GLU A 265 7.38 2.38 -6.46
C GLU A 265 7.42 3.61 -5.53
N ARG A 266 8.40 4.51 -5.70
CA ARG A 266 8.53 5.75 -4.91
C ARG A 266 7.35 6.69 -5.09
N TRP A 267 6.69 6.68 -6.25
CA TRP A 267 5.54 7.55 -6.51
C TRP A 267 4.37 7.26 -5.58
N VAL A 268 4.21 6.00 -5.18
CA VAL A 268 3.19 5.57 -4.21
C VAL A 268 3.75 5.62 -2.79
N ALA A 269 4.96 5.08 -2.59
CA ALA A 269 5.60 4.96 -1.28
C ALA A 269 5.83 6.31 -0.57
N LEU A 270 6.13 7.35 -1.36
CA LEU A 270 6.40 8.71 -0.90
C LEU A 270 5.25 9.68 -1.25
N SER A 271 4.08 9.18 -1.63
CA SER A 271 2.88 10.02 -1.74
C SER A 271 2.38 10.42 -0.35
N PRO A 272 1.67 11.56 -0.19
CA PRO A 272 1.20 12.03 1.11
C PRO A 272 0.35 11.03 1.94
N LEU A 273 -0.38 10.14 1.27
CA LEU A 273 -1.17 9.06 1.91
C LEU A 273 -0.46 7.70 1.90
N GLY A 274 0.79 7.67 1.46
CA GLY A 274 1.64 6.50 1.35
C GLY A 274 1.95 5.82 2.70
N PRO A 275 2.64 4.67 2.66
CA PRO A 275 3.11 4.00 3.85
C PRO A 275 4.15 4.84 4.62
N THR A 276 4.24 4.59 5.93
CA THR A 276 5.33 5.17 6.74
C THR A 276 6.60 4.35 6.51
N GLN A 277 7.70 5.05 6.23
CA GLN A 277 9.00 4.47 5.84
C GLN A 277 9.77 3.85 7.03
N ASN A 278 9.06 3.30 8.00
CA ASN A 278 9.56 2.68 9.22
C ASN A 278 9.02 1.25 9.43
N ALA A 279 8.09 0.78 8.61
CA ALA A 279 7.53 -0.57 8.69
C ALA A 279 7.10 -1.13 7.33
N ARG A 280 6.65 -0.28 6.40
CA ARG A 280 6.40 -0.63 5.00
C ARG A 280 7.12 0.38 4.11
N PHE A 281 8.08 -0.09 3.31
CA PHE A 281 8.91 0.78 2.49
C PHE A 281 8.30 1.05 1.11
N TYR A 282 7.59 0.07 0.56
CA TYR A 282 7.00 0.13 -0.77
C TYR A 282 5.57 -0.41 -0.78
N GLY A 283 4.88 -0.22 -1.90
CA GLY A 283 3.51 -0.66 -2.11
C GLY A 283 2.44 0.20 -1.43
N LEU A 284 1.27 -0.41 -1.22
CA LEU A 284 0.10 0.28 -0.68
C LEU A 284 0.08 0.24 0.86
N SER A 285 -0.16 1.39 1.48
CA SER A 285 -0.52 1.45 2.89
C SER A 285 -1.89 0.77 3.12
N ASN A 286 -2.15 0.28 4.34
CA ASN A 286 -3.46 -0.28 4.69
C ASN A 286 -4.59 0.74 4.46
N LEU A 287 -4.30 2.02 4.68
CA LEU A 287 -5.21 3.13 4.40
C LEU A 287 -5.53 3.22 2.90
N LEU A 288 -4.50 3.31 2.04
CA LEU A 288 -4.68 3.40 0.59
C LEU A 288 -5.35 2.15 0.01
N ALA A 289 -4.95 0.95 0.45
CA ALA A 289 -5.58 -0.30 0.04
C ALA A 289 -7.08 -0.30 0.38
N THR A 290 -7.45 0.20 1.57
CA THR A 290 -8.85 0.34 1.98
C THR A 290 -9.58 1.42 1.16
N TRP A 291 -8.95 2.55 0.88
CA TRP A 291 -9.53 3.62 0.05
C TRP A 291 -9.76 3.17 -1.40
N LEU A 292 -8.86 2.36 -1.95
CA LEU A 292 -8.98 1.79 -3.30
C LEU A 292 -10.14 0.78 -3.44
N LEU A 293 -10.73 0.30 -2.34
CA LEU A 293 -11.98 -0.47 -2.40
C LEU A 293 -13.13 0.34 -3.01
N VAL A 294 -13.16 1.66 -2.80
CA VAL A 294 -14.20 2.54 -3.34
C VAL A 294 -14.17 2.56 -4.88
N PRO A 295 -13.07 2.95 -5.56
CA PRO A 295 -13.00 2.88 -7.01
C PRO A 295 -13.14 1.46 -7.56
N ALA A 296 -12.62 0.45 -6.86
CA ALA A 296 -12.77 -0.95 -7.27
C ALA A 296 -14.24 -1.37 -7.34
N LEU A 297 -15.00 -1.20 -6.26
CA LEU A 297 -16.39 -1.62 -6.20
C LEU A 297 -17.31 -0.70 -7.02
N ALA A 298 -17.12 0.62 -6.94
CA ALA A 298 -17.91 1.58 -7.71
C ALA A 298 -17.69 1.43 -9.22
N GLY A 299 -16.43 1.30 -9.66
CA GLY A 299 -16.08 1.06 -11.06
C GLY A 299 -16.70 -0.23 -11.59
N ALA A 300 -16.60 -1.32 -10.84
CA ALA A 300 -17.15 -2.61 -11.22
C ALA A 300 -18.68 -2.58 -11.34
N VAL A 301 -19.39 -1.91 -10.43
CA VAL A 301 -20.85 -1.75 -10.50
C VAL A 301 -21.26 -0.83 -11.66
N LEU A 302 -20.62 0.32 -11.82
CA LEU A 302 -20.99 1.31 -12.84
C LEU A 302 -20.77 0.77 -14.25
N LEU A 303 -19.60 0.17 -14.51
CA LEU A 303 -19.29 -0.42 -15.80
C LEU A 303 -20.03 -1.74 -16.00
N GLY A 304 -20.17 -2.57 -14.97
CA GLY A 304 -20.92 -3.82 -15.06
C GLY A 304 -22.39 -3.62 -15.45
N ARG A 305 -23.03 -2.56 -14.92
CA ARG A 305 -24.41 -2.19 -15.31
C ARG A 305 -24.53 -1.68 -16.75
N LYS A 306 -23.46 -1.09 -17.31
CA LYS A 306 -23.48 -0.46 -18.63
C LYS A 306 -22.98 -1.37 -19.75
N LEU A 307 -21.99 -2.21 -19.44
CA LEU A 307 -21.22 -3.02 -20.38
C LEU A 307 -21.32 -4.52 -20.09
N GLY A 308 -21.98 -4.91 -19.00
CA GLY A 308 -22.25 -6.32 -18.64
C GLY A 308 -21.22 -6.96 -17.71
N ALA A 309 -21.42 -8.24 -17.43
CA ALA A 309 -20.64 -9.01 -16.44
C ALA A 309 -19.14 -9.09 -16.75
N TRP A 310 -18.75 -9.04 -18.03
CA TRP A 310 -17.34 -9.05 -18.40
C TRP A 310 -16.61 -7.79 -17.93
N ALA A 311 -17.22 -6.61 -18.09
CA ALA A 311 -16.64 -5.38 -17.59
C ALA A 311 -16.49 -5.41 -16.05
N PHE A 312 -17.47 -6.00 -15.34
CA PHE A 312 -17.33 -6.24 -13.90
C PHE A 312 -16.11 -7.11 -13.57
N CYS A 313 -15.95 -8.25 -14.26
CA CYS A 313 -14.83 -9.17 -14.03
C CYS A 313 -13.48 -8.54 -14.38
N THR A 314 -13.41 -7.73 -15.44
CA THR A 314 -12.19 -7.00 -15.83
C THR A 314 -11.78 -6.00 -14.75
N VAL A 315 -12.72 -5.24 -14.19
CA VAL A 315 -12.42 -4.32 -13.08
C VAL A 315 -11.99 -5.09 -11.82
N ALA A 316 -12.64 -6.22 -11.53
CA ALA A 316 -12.26 -7.06 -10.41
C ALA A 316 -10.83 -7.61 -10.55
N ALA A 317 -10.48 -8.12 -11.74
CA ALA A 317 -9.14 -8.61 -12.04
C ALA A 317 -8.10 -7.49 -11.91
N LEU A 318 -8.38 -6.31 -12.48
CA LEU A 318 -7.49 -5.15 -12.36
C LEU A 318 -7.25 -4.76 -10.89
N ALA A 319 -8.33 -4.64 -10.09
CA ALA A 319 -8.21 -4.27 -8.69
C ALA A 319 -7.39 -5.29 -7.90
N VAL A 320 -7.61 -6.59 -8.12
CA VAL A 320 -6.87 -7.67 -7.46
C VAL A 320 -5.39 -7.64 -7.86
N VAL A 321 -5.05 -7.35 -9.12
CA VAL A 321 -3.65 -7.21 -9.56
C VAL A 321 -2.99 -5.98 -8.92
N VAL A 322 -3.68 -4.84 -8.87
CA VAL A 322 -3.18 -3.59 -8.27
C VAL A 322 -2.80 -3.77 -6.80
N VAL A 323 -3.63 -4.47 -6.02
CA VAL A 323 -3.42 -4.61 -4.57
C VAL A 323 -2.65 -5.89 -4.21
N GLY A 324 -2.81 -6.96 -4.99
CA GLY A 324 -2.29 -8.29 -4.69
C GLY A 324 -1.02 -8.69 -5.46
N GLY A 325 -0.55 -7.92 -6.44
CA GLY A 325 0.66 -8.26 -7.20
C GLY A 325 1.94 -8.05 -6.39
N SER A 326 2.80 -9.07 -6.31
CA SER A 326 4.01 -9.08 -5.45
C SER A 326 5.08 -8.08 -5.88
N SER A 327 5.13 -7.74 -7.17
CA SER A 327 5.94 -6.65 -7.70
C SER A 327 5.46 -5.25 -7.29
N PHE A 328 4.23 -5.12 -6.80
CA PHE A 328 3.61 -3.83 -6.46
C PHE A 328 3.49 -3.61 -4.94
N GLY A 329 4.20 -4.43 -4.15
CA GLY A 329 4.09 -4.46 -2.70
C GLY A 329 2.83 -5.17 -2.21
N ALA A 330 2.61 -6.38 -2.73
CA ALA A 330 1.48 -7.24 -2.38
C ALA A 330 1.25 -7.29 -0.87
N ASP A 331 0.05 -6.91 -0.47
CA ASP A 331 -0.53 -7.39 0.77
C ASP A 331 -1.41 -8.58 0.43
N GLY A 332 -0.98 -9.79 0.78
CA GLY A 332 -1.82 -10.98 0.67
C GLY A 332 -3.18 -10.77 1.34
N GLY A 333 -3.20 -10.01 2.44
CA GLY A 333 -4.43 -9.58 3.10
C GLY A 333 -5.31 -8.72 2.18
N GLY A 334 -4.73 -7.74 1.50
CA GLY A 334 -5.43 -6.87 0.54
C GLY A 334 -6.06 -7.64 -0.65
N ALA A 335 -5.36 -8.63 -1.19
CA ALA A 335 -5.89 -9.50 -2.24
C ALA A 335 -7.12 -10.29 -1.75
N VAL A 336 -7.03 -10.89 -0.56
CA VAL A 336 -8.15 -11.62 0.06
C VAL A 336 -9.33 -10.68 0.33
N VAL A 337 -9.09 -9.47 0.84
CA VAL A 337 -10.11 -8.44 1.07
C VAL A 337 -10.86 -8.12 -0.22
N LEU A 338 -10.17 -7.89 -1.33
CA LEU A 338 -10.79 -7.62 -2.63
C LEU A 338 -11.57 -8.82 -3.16
N LEU A 339 -11.01 -10.03 -3.09
CA LEU A 339 -11.70 -11.24 -3.53
C LEU A 339 -13.02 -11.44 -2.79
N VAL A 340 -13.02 -11.32 -1.46
CA VAL A 340 -14.23 -11.40 -0.65
C VAL A 340 -15.23 -10.32 -1.05
N SER A 341 -14.77 -9.09 -1.23
CA SER A 341 -15.64 -7.97 -1.63
C SER A 341 -16.34 -8.22 -2.97
N PHE A 342 -15.61 -8.70 -3.99
CA PHE A 342 -16.18 -9.00 -5.30
C PHE A 342 -17.07 -10.24 -5.30
N VAL A 343 -16.75 -11.27 -4.51
CA VAL A 343 -17.60 -12.46 -4.35
C VAL A 343 -18.93 -12.07 -3.72
N VAL A 344 -18.92 -11.32 -2.61
CA VAL A 344 -20.14 -10.84 -1.95
C VAL A 344 -20.93 -9.93 -2.89
N LEU A 345 -20.26 -9.01 -3.58
CA LEU A 345 -20.90 -8.12 -4.54
C LEU A 345 -21.55 -8.89 -5.70
N ALA A 346 -20.86 -9.88 -6.27
CA ALA A 346 -21.38 -10.70 -7.36
C ALA A 346 -22.59 -11.52 -6.91
N ALA A 347 -22.50 -12.18 -5.75
CA ALA A 347 -23.57 -12.99 -5.17
C ALA A 347 -24.84 -12.17 -4.94
N LEU A 348 -24.70 -10.98 -4.35
CA LEU A 348 -25.83 -10.13 -3.98
C LEU A 348 -26.36 -9.26 -5.12
N HIS A 349 -25.53 -8.92 -6.12
CA HIS A 349 -25.92 -8.00 -7.19
C HIS A 349 -26.35 -8.70 -8.49
N TYR A 350 -25.69 -9.81 -8.85
CA TYR A 350 -25.93 -10.53 -10.11
C TYR A 350 -26.53 -11.92 -9.90
N GLY A 351 -26.33 -12.53 -8.72
CA GLY A 351 -26.62 -13.94 -8.48
C GLY A 351 -25.57 -14.84 -9.14
N PHE A 352 -25.22 -15.96 -8.51
CA PHE A 352 -24.19 -16.85 -9.06
C PHE A 352 -24.66 -17.59 -10.30
N ASP A 353 -24.04 -17.30 -11.45
CA ASP A 353 -24.25 -18.01 -12.71
C ASP A 353 -22.94 -18.56 -13.30
N ARG A 354 -23.04 -19.33 -14.40
CA ARG A 354 -21.85 -19.89 -15.07
C ARG A 354 -20.88 -18.80 -15.58
N ARG A 355 -21.38 -17.62 -15.95
CA ARG A 355 -20.53 -16.52 -16.46
C ARG A 355 -19.69 -15.94 -15.33
N LEU A 356 -20.26 -15.78 -14.14
CA LEU A 356 -19.52 -15.36 -12.95
C LEU A 356 -18.56 -16.43 -12.45
N ALA A 357 -18.86 -17.72 -12.61
CA ALA A 357 -17.90 -18.79 -12.31
C ALA A 357 -16.67 -18.71 -13.23
N VAL A 358 -16.86 -18.49 -14.53
CA VAL A 358 -15.76 -18.26 -15.48
C VAL A 358 -15.04 -16.95 -15.16
N GLY A 359 -15.75 -15.89 -14.84
CA GLY A 359 -15.18 -14.62 -14.41
C GLY A 359 -14.31 -14.74 -13.16
N ALA A 360 -14.76 -15.52 -12.17
CA ALA A 360 -13.99 -15.82 -10.97
C ALA A 360 -12.70 -16.59 -11.31
N ALA A 361 -12.76 -17.54 -12.24
CA ALA A 361 -11.57 -18.23 -12.73
C ALA A 361 -10.57 -17.26 -13.41
N VAL A 362 -11.06 -16.27 -14.17
CA VAL A 362 -10.21 -15.22 -14.77
C VAL A 362 -9.56 -14.36 -13.70
N VAL A 363 -10.30 -13.94 -12.66
CA VAL A 363 -9.74 -13.14 -11.56
C VAL A 363 -8.67 -13.93 -10.79
N LEU A 364 -8.94 -15.19 -10.48
CA LEU A 364 -7.98 -16.08 -9.82
C LEU A 364 -6.75 -16.35 -10.69
N GLY A 365 -6.94 -16.54 -12.00
CA GLY A 365 -5.85 -16.70 -12.95
C GLY A 365 -4.98 -15.45 -13.05
N ALA A 366 -5.59 -14.25 -13.11
CA ALA A 366 -4.87 -12.99 -13.12
C ALA A 366 -4.06 -12.77 -11.84
N LEU A 367 -4.64 -13.10 -10.67
CA LEU A 367 -3.92 -13.08 -9.40
C LEU A 367 -2.73 -14.04 -9.41
N ALA A 368 -2.94 -15.28 -9.85
CA ALA A 368 -1.87 -16.28 -9.93
C ALA A 368 -0.71 -15.81 -10.83
N VAL A 369 -1.02 -15.24 -12.00
CA VAL A 369 -0.01 -14.65 -12.90
C VAL A 369 0.70 -13.48 -12.23
N ALA A 370 -0.02 -12.58 -11.57
CA ALA A 370 0.58 -11.43 -10.88
C ALA A 370 1.49 -11.84 -9.71
N LEU A 371 1.13 -12.90 -8.98
CA LEU A 371 1.96 -13.46 -7.91
C LEU A 371 3.23 -14.11 -8.45
N VAL A 372 3.12 -14.87 -9.55
CA VAL A 372 4.28 -15.53 -10.19
C VAL A 372 5.21 -14.50 -10.83
N ALA A 373 4.67 -13.48 -11.48
CA ALA A 373 5.46 -12.45 -12.16
C ALA A 373 6.20 -11.51 -11.19
N GLY A 374 5.75 -11.40 -9.94
CA GLY A 374 6.28 -10.41 -8.99
C GLY A 374 7.32 -10.91 -7.98
N GLY A 375 7.87 -12.13 -8.16
CA GLY A 375 8.92 -12.70 -7.31
C GLY A 375 8.42 -13.25 -5.95
N SER A 376 9.36 -13.70 -5.11
CA SER A 376 9.07 -14.26 -3.78
C SER A 376 8.35 -13.22 -2.92
N SER A 377 7.14 -13.58 -2.49
CA SER A 377 6.29 -12.80 -1.60
C SER A 377 6.09 -13.56 -0.29
N HIS A 378 5.81 -12.85 0.80
CA HIS A 378 5.42 -13.49 2.06
C HIS A 378 4.24 -14.47 1.91
N VAL A 379 3.40 -14.30 0.88
CA VAL A 379 2.30 -15.21 0.56
C VAL A 379 2.81 -16.50 -0.08
N THR A 380 3.75 -16.42 -1.02
CA THR A 380 4.36 -17.62 -1.63
C THR A 380 5.20 -18.38 -0.62
N ASP A 381 5.89 -17.66 0.28
CA ASP A 381 6.69 -18.27 1.35
C ASP A 381 5.78 -18.92 2.40
N ALA A 382 4.73 -18.23 2.85
CA ALA A 382 3.76 -18.81 3.80
C ALA A 382 2.93 -19.97 3.19
N LEU A 383 2.65 -19.95 1.88
CA LEU A 383 2.07 -21.10 1.17
C LEU A 383 3.06 -22.27 1.10
N SER A 384 4.36 -21.99 1.01
CA SER A 384 5.41 -23.01 1.01
C SER A 384 5.65 -23.63 2.39
N ASP A 385 5.46 -22.85 3.47
CA ASP A 385 5.55 -23.30 4.87
C ASP A 385 4.30 -24.09 5.34
N GLY A 386 3.25 -24.13 4.51
CA GLY A 386 2.03 -24.89 4.76
C GLY A 386 1.03 -24.21 5.71
N PRO A 387 -0.08 -24.88 6.04
CA PRO A 387 -1.20 -24.28 6.78
C PRO A 387 -0.84 -23.82 8.19
N ALA A 388 0.16 -24.44 8.84
CA ALA A 388 0.64 -24.02 10.15
C ALA A 388 1.34 -22.65 10.11
N GLY A 389 2.20 -22.41 9.10
CA GLY A 389 2.85 -21.11 8.90
C GLY A 389 1.86 -19.98 8.62
N LEU A 390 0.80 -20.26 7.83
CA LEU A 390 -0.29 -19.31 7.59
C LEU A 390 -1.05 -18.94 8.88
N VAL A 391 -1.32 -19.91 9.74
CA VAL A 391 -1.99 -19.67 11.03
C VAL A 391 -1.10 -18.82 11.94
N GLU A 392 0.20 -19.07 11.96
CA GLU A 392 1.14 -18.27 12.76
C GLU A 392 1.23 -16.82 12.27
N ASP A 393 1.30 -16.60 10.94
CA ASP A 393 1.31 -15.24 10.38
C ASP A 393 0.01 -14.50 10.70
N LEU A 394 -1.14 -15.16 10.52
CA LEU A 394 -2.45 -14.59 10.88
C LEU A 394 -2.53 -14.26 12.37
N TRP A 395 -2.05 -15.15 13.24
CA TRP A 395 -2.01 -14.90 14.68
C TRP A 395 -1.11 -13.72 15.05
N ARG A 396 0.06 -13.61 14.41
CA ARG A 396 1.00 -12.50 14.59
C ARG A 396 0.38 -11.16 14.16
N ARG A 397 -0.31 -11.14 13.01
CA ARG A 397 -1.04 -9.96 12.53
C ARG A 397 -2.22 -9.60 13.42
N ALA A 398 -2.99 -10.59 13.88
CA ALA A 398 -4.10 -10.39 14.81
C ALA A 398 -3.61 -9.79 16.14
N ARG A 399 -2.49 -10.29 16.68
CA ARG A 399 -1.87 -9.73 17.88
C ARG A 399 -1.37 -8.30 17.66
N LEU A 400 -0.70 -8.02 16.53
CA LEU A 400 -0.30 -6.66 16.16
C LEU A 400 -1.48 -5.70 16.07
N SER A 401 -2.55 -6.14 15.40
CA SER A 401 -3.79 -5.38 15.25
C SER A 401 -4.40 -5.11 16.62
N PHE A 402 -4.45 -6.11 17.50
CA PHE A 402 -4.96 -5.95 18.87
C PHE A 402 -4.14 -4.92 19.66
N GLU A 403 -2.81 -5.05 19.71
CA GLU A 403 -1.93 -4.13 20.44
C GLU A 403 -2.08 -2.68 19.92
N ARG A 404 -2.18 -2.48 18.59
CA ARG A 404 -2.45 -1.16 18.00
C ARG A 404 -3.85 -0.64 18.31
N ALA A 405 -4.85 -1.53 18.35
CA ALA A 405 -6.23 -1.17 18.66
C ALA A 405 -6.44 -0.82 20.14
N THR A 406 -5.66 -1.40 21.06
CA THR A 406 -5.82 -1.17 22.51
C THR A 406 -4.86 -0.12 23.07
N GLY A 407 -3.89 0.34 22.27
CA GLY A 407 -2.93 1.36 22.67
C GLY A 407 -3.51 2.79 22.72
N GLY A 408 -3.71 3.33 23.92
CA GLY A 408 -3.96 4.75 24.15
C GLY A 408 -5.28 5.29 23.57
N PRO A 409 -5.34 6.58 23.15
CA PRO A 409 -6.58 7.22 22.69
C PRO A 409 -7.10 6.68 21.35
N VAL A 410 -6.27 5.92 20.61
CA VAL A 410 -6.63 5.29 19.33
C VAL A 410 -7.71 4.21 19.52
N ALA A 411 -7.80 3.62 20.71
CA ALA A 411 -8.81 2.61 21.02
C ALA A 411 -10.24 3.12 20.84
N LEU A 412 -10.54 4.34 21.30
CA LEU A 412 -11.86 4.94 21.13
C LEU A 412 -12.23 5.11 19.64
N LEU A 413 -11.25 5.48 18.82
CA LEU A 413 -11.44 5.64 17.38
C LEU A 413 -11.69 4.29 16.70
N VAL A 414 -10.91 3.25 17.04
CA VAL A 414 -11.06 1.92 16.46
C VAL A 414 -12.38 1.28 16.90
N PHE A 415 -12.64 1.18 18.20
CA PHE A 415 -13.87 0.55 18.70
C PHE A 415 -15.12 1.34 18.33
N GLY A 416 -15.07 2.67 18.43
CA GLY A 416 -16.17 3.54 18.01
C GLY A 416 -16.46 3.43 16.52
N GLY A 417 -15.42 3.38 15.68
CA GLY A 417 -15.57 3.22 14.24
C GLY A 417 -16.06 1.82 13.83
N VAL A 418 -15.59 0.75 14.48
CA VAL A 418 -16.12 -0.61 14.29
C VAL A 418 -17.60 -0.67 14.70
N ALA A 419 -17.98 -0.08 15.83
CA ALA A 419 -19.37 -0.01 16.25
C ALA A 419 -20.24 0.77 15.23
N ALA A 420 -19.72 1.88 14.69
CA ALA A 420 -20.41 2.64 13.66
C ALA A 420 -20.59 1.84 12.36
N LEU A 421 -19.56 1.10 11.92
CA LEU A 421 -19.63 0.22 10.75
C LEU A 421 -20.58 -0.95 10.97
N ALA A 422 -20.60 -1.54 12.17
CA ALA A 422 -21.55 -2.58 12.54
C ALA A 422 -23.00 -2.06 12.53
N ALA A 423 -23.23 -0.88 13.12
CA ALA A 423 -24.55 -0.23 13.08
C ALA A 423 -24.98 0.09 11.64
N ALA A 424 -24.04 0.51 10.79
CA ALA A 424 -24.27 0.70 9.37
C ALA A 424 -24.65 -0.61 8.65
N ALA A 425 -23.94 -1.71 8.94
CA ALA A 425 -24.24 -3.04 8.40
C ALA A 425 -25.64 -3.54 8.77
N LEU A 426 -26.12 -3.22 9.97
CA LEU A 426 -27.46 -3.59 10.43
C LEU A 426 -28.55 -2.73 9.77
N ARG A 427 -28.23 -1.47 9.45
CA ARG A 427 -29.19 -0.52 8.86
C ARG A 427 -29.34 -0.66 7.36
N GLU A 428 -28.26 -1.00 6.65
CA GLU A 428 -28.25 -0.99 5.19
C GLU A 428 -28.11 -2.36 4.55
N ARG A 429 -28.95 -2.61 3.53
CA ARG A 429 -28.99 -3.90 2.81
C ARG A 429 -28.56 -3.80 1.35
N ARG A 430 -28.01 -2.65 0.95
CA ARG A 430 -27.51 -2.45 -0.43
C ARG A 430 -26.32 -3.39 -0.69
N PRO A 431 -26.36 -4.22 -1.76
CA PRO A 431 -25.28 -5.17 -2.08
C PRO A 431 -23.88 -4.58 -2.08
N LEU A 432 -23.74 -3.37 -2.64
CA LEU A 432 -22.47 -2.65 -2.70
C LEU A 432 -21.92 -2.29 -1.31
N LEU A 433 -22.77 -1.86 -0.38
CA LEU A 433 -22.35 -1.51 0.97
C LEU A 433 -22.04 -2.75 1.79
N LEU A 434 -22.81 -3.83 1.64
CA LEU A 434 -22.53 -5.11 2.28
C LEU A 434 -21.20 -5.71 1.79
N ALA A 435 -20.90 -5.59 0.50
CA ALA A 435 -19.62 -6.01 -0.06
C ALA A 435 -18.45 -5.22 0.54
N LEU A 436 -18.59 -3.89 0.66
CA LEU A 436 -17.58 -3.05 1.31
C LEU A 436 -17.42 -3.44 2.79
N LEU A 437 -18.51 -3.60 3.54
CA LEU A 437 -18.47 -3.95 4.96
C LEU A 437 -17.86 -5.33 5.21
N ALA A 438 -18.16 -6.30 4.34
CA ALA A 438 -17.50 -7.61 4.37
C ALA A 438 -15.99 -7.48 4.13
N ALA A 439 -15.59 -6.67 3.15
CA ALA A 439 -14.19 -6.36 2.87
C ALA A 439 -13.50 -5.73 4.09
N ILE A 440 -14.12 -4.74 4.73
CA ILE A 440 -13.59 -4.09 5.94
C ILE A 440 -13.48 -5.09 7.10
N GLY A 441 -14.49 -5.94 7.30
CA GLY A 441 -14.48 -6.98 8.32
C GLY A 441 -13.31 -7.95 8.13
N VAL A 442 -13.07 -8.40 6.91
CA VAL A 442 -11.89 -9.24 6.58
C VAL A 442 -10.60 -8.46 6.75
N SER A 443 -10.56 -7.19 6.32
CA SER A 443 -9.40 -6.31 6.43
C SER A 443 -8.93 -6.14 7.89
N LEU A 444 -9.87 -6.01 8.83
CA LEU A 444 -9.56 -5.93 10.26
C LEU A 444 -8.92 -7.21 10.82
N LEU A 445 -9.15 -8.36 10.20
CA LEU A 445 -8.58 -9.65 10.59
C LEU A 445 -7.20 -9.88 9.98
N VAL A 446 -6.98 -9.43 8.74
CA VAL A 446 -5.77 -9.75 7.96
C VAL A 446 -4.72 -8.63 7.96
N ASN A 447 -5.11 -7.39 8.27
CA ASN A 447 -4.20 -6.25 8.29
C ASN A 447 -3.80 -5.87 9.71
N ASP A 448 -2.60 -5.32 9.83
CA ASP A 448 -1.97 -4.96 11.09
C ASP A 448 -2.29 -3.53 11.56
N SER A 449 -2.97 -2.70 10.75
CA SER A 449 -3.27 -1.28 11.05
C SER A 449 -4.79 -1.04 11.13
N PRO A 450 -5.45 -1.40 12.25
CA PRO A 450 -6.92 -1.32 12.37
C PRO A 450 -7.46 0.11 12.31
N ASN A 451 -6.68 1.11 12.76
CA ASN A 451 -7.03 2.53 12.63
C ASN A 451 -7.15 2.96 11.16
N ASP A 452 -6.18 2.58 10.32
CA ASP A 452 -6.21 2.89 8.88
C ASP A 452 -7.40 2.23 8.19
N VAL A 453 -7.67 0.97 8.55
CA VAL A 453 -8.80 0.19 8.01
C VAL A 453 -10.14 0.79 8.43
N VAL A 454 -10.29 1.20 9.70
CA VAL A 454 -11.52 1.83 10.20
C VAL A 454 -11.73 3.20 9.55
N LEU A 455 -10.70 4.05 9.52
CA LEU A 455 -10.79 5.38 8.91
C LEU A 455 -11.12 5.29 7.42
N GLY A 456 -10.41 4.42 6.69
CA GLY A 456 -10.68 4.19 5.29
C GLY A 456 -12.03 3.54 5.04
N GLY A 457 -12.45 2.61 5.89
CA GLY A 457 -13.74 1.95 5.81
C GLY A 457 -14.90 2.92 6.02
N LEU A 458 -14.82 3.81 7.02
CA LEU A 458 -15.81 4.85 7.27
C LEU A 458 -15.90 5.86 6.13
N ALA A 459 -14.75 6.34 5.64
CA ALA A 459 -14.70 7.24 4.50
C ALA A 459 -15.31 6.58 3.26
N GLY A 460 -14.90 5.36 2.93
CA GLY A 460 -15.43 4.63 1.79
C GLY A 460 -16.91 4.31 1.90
N TYR A 461 -17.38 3.95 3.11
CA TYR A 461 -18.80 3.75 3.36
C TYR A 461 -19.59 5.04 3.14
N LEU A 462 -19.10 6.19 3.62
CA LEU A 462 -19.74 7.48 3.43
C LEU A 462 -19.82 7.86 1.94
N VAL A 463 -18.73 7.67 1.17
CA VAL A 463 -18.71 7.94 -0.28
C VAL A 463 -19.74 7.07 -1.00
N LEU A 464 -19.70 5.75 -0.80
CA LEU A 464 -20.58 4.82 -1.53
C LEU A 464 -22.05 4.92 -1.10
N SER A 465 -22.32 5.24 0.18
CA SER A 465 -23.68 5.38 0.69
C SER A 465 -24.34 6.68 0.21
N SER A 466 -23.56 7.74 0.00
CA SER A 466 -24.03 9.08 -0.41
C SER A 466 -24.09 9.26 -1.93
N ALA A 467 -23.28 8.53 -2.71
CA ALA A 467 -23.20 8.68 -4.16
C ALA A 467 -24.52 8.33 -4.89
N PRO A 468 -25.15 9.29 -5.61
CA PRO A 468 -26.36 9.05 -6.40
C PRO A 468 -26.12 8.03 -7.52
N GLY A 469 -27.11 7.18 -7.80
CA GLY A 469 -27.04 6.18 -8.88
C GLY A 469 -26.35 4.87 -8.50
N LEU A 470 -25.47 4.85 -7.50
CA LEU A 470 -25.02 3.60 -6.85
C LEU A 470 -26.06 3.07 -5.86
N ALA A 471 -26.88 3.97 -5.29
CA ALA A 471 -27.83 3.69 -4.22
C ALA A 471 -29.10 2.88 -4.59
N ARG A 472 -29.43 2.63 -5.87
CA ARG A 472 -30.67 1.92 -6.25
C ARG A 472 -30.43 0.50 -6.79
N PRO A 473 -31.11 -0.54 -6.26
CA PRO A 473 -31.15 -1.87 -6.85
C PRO A 473 -31.77 -1.86 -8.25
N ALA A 474 -31.17 -2.59 -9.19
CA ALA A 474 -31.66 -2.72 -10.56
C ALA A 474 -33.05 -3.39 -10.65
N THR A 475 -33.43 -4.15 -9.63
CA THR A 475 -34.68 -4.92 -9.57
C THR A 475 -35.95 -4.06 -9.50
N GLY A 476 -35.84 -2.75 -9.23
CA GLY A 476 -37.00 -1.85 -9.19
C GLY A 476 -37.62 -1.49 -10.55
N ARG A 477 -36.99 -1.87 -11.68
CA ARG A 477 -37.48 -1.50 -13.03
C ARG A 477 -38.26 -2.59 -13.77
N ALA A 478 -38.21 -3.85 -13.33
CA ALA A 478 -38.81 -4.96 -14.07
C ALA A 478 -40.27 -5.28 -13.70
N GLY A 479 -40.89 -4.58 -12.73
CA GLY A 479 -42.14 -5.05 -12.09
C GLY A 479 -43.37 -4.14 -12.15
N ARG A 480 -43.35 -2.99 -12.83
CA ARG A 480 -44.59 -2.24 -13.09
C ARG A 480 -45.01 -2.44 -14.53
N ALA A 481 -45.69 -3.57 -14.76
CA ALA A 481 -46.59 -3.68 -15.91
C ALA A 481 -47.49 -2.43 -15.94
N PRO A 482 -47.75 -1.84 -17.12
CA PRO A 482 -48.69 -0.75 -17.22
C PRO A 482 -50.01 -1.24 -16.65
N ARG A 483 -50.51 -0.56 -15.62
CA ARG A 483 -51.87 -0.77 -15.11
C ARG A 483 -52.80 -0.62 -16.30
N GLU A 484 -53.35 -1.74 -16.78
CA GLU A 484 -54.40 -1.73 -17.79
C GLU A 484 -55.47 -0.75 -17.32
N ARG A 485 -55.64 0.29 -18.11
CA ARG A 485 -56.63 1.33 -17.94
C ARG A 485 -57.97 0.64 -18.22
N ARG A 486 -58.55 -0.01 -17.20
CA ARG A 486 -59.87 -0.63 -17.28
C ARG A 486 -60.85 0.42 -17.77
N ALA A 487 -61.29 0.26 -19.01
CA ALA A 487 -62.27 1.11 -19.64
C ALA A 487 -63.52 1.16 -18.76
N ARG A 488 -63.92 2.37 -18.37
CA ARG A 488 -65.26 2.64 -17.84
C ARG A 488 -66.23 2.40 -18.98
N THR A 489 -66.93 1.27 -18.96
CA THR A 489 -68.16 1.10 -19.73
C THR A 489 -69.23 2.03 -19.16
N ALA A 490 -69.90 2.70 -20.09
CA ALA A 490 -70.94 3.70 -19.87
C ALA A 490 -72.22 3.11 -19.24
N PRO A 491 -73.08 3.94 -18.63
CA PRO A 491 -74.36 3.51 -18.09
C PRO A 491 -75.37 3.28 -19.22
N ALA A 492 -76.14 2.19 -19.13
CA ALA A 492 -77.30 1.95 -19.98
C ALA A 492 -78.50 2.77 -19.47
N SER A 493 -78.87 3.82 -20.22
CA SER A 493 -80.28 4.18 -20.46
C SER A 493 -80.84 3.13 -21.44
N GLY A 494 -82.02 2.51 -21.31
CA GLY A 494 -83.30 3.03 -20.83
C GLY A 494 -84.26 3.09 -22.02
N SER A 495 -84.95 1.98 -22.34
CA SER A 495 -86.28 1.86 -22.97
C SER A 495 -86.63 0.40 -23.21
#